data_AF-A0AAD3GAG2-F1
#
_entry.id   AF-A0AAD3GAG2-F1
#
_cell.length_a   1.000
_cell.length_b   1.000
_cell.length_c   1.000
_cell.angle_alpha   90.00
_cell.angle_beta   90.00
_cell.angle_gamma   90.00
#
_symmetry.space_group_name_H-M   'P 1'
#
loop_
_entity.id
_entity.type
_entity.pdbx_description
1 polymer ?
#
loop_
_entity_poly.entity_id
_entity_poly.type
_entity_poly.pdbx_seq_one_letter_code
_entity_poly.pdbx_strand_id
1 'polypeptide(L)'
;MSIDVNHFDAVFAISHGVQSVNAFCQTLARVRADIPRYIWVSGFSPNKIGNGSTDLNQLLAGEHFKAKFTIRTLQSVGLREIPEFTYLEDGEKYPPSLSLWAKNAVKINLEAIKYRESLMRKLEDEGYKITPIAPGDKEAIEALKDEIKSAKNENYSEHKQAVLNADSLSNSEYDSFKEKRELSEGERNQLKRARIERTYGINLTDELITKDDDNWYPQIRLHYFLTVGNQFLGDRDKKKLDDSLENGEGKVFKPDMNRSLLSAKINLLNLLNIKQFLDSDREFIGDDLKDWFERLKSPALIAQIKSILGFTLSMRDTAISFVQRLLGTVGLSLAFVSHRRFPDGSRHRVYRGCDPLADGRGEVFDHWLERDRESLEDSIEIAA
;
A
#
# COMPACT_ATOMS: atom_id res chain seq x y z
N MET A 1 5.04 4.86 -26.79
CA MET A 1 6.00 5.56 -27.66
C MET A 1 7.15 4.59 -27.95
N SER A 2 7.39 4.27 -29.23
CA SER A 2 8.51 3.42 -29.69
C SER A 2 9.72 4.30 -29.95
N ILE A 3 10.93 3.78 -29.73
CA ILE A 3 12.17 4.46 -30.13
C ILE A 3 12.75 3.69 -31.30
N ASP A 4 12.55 4.26 -32.48
CA ASP A 4 12.93 3.65 -33.76
C ASP A 4 14.22 4.26 -34.34
N VAL A 5 14.86 5.18 -33.60
CA VAL A 5 16.15 5.78 -33.96
C VAL A 5 17.31 4.93 -33.45
N ASN A 6 18.31 4.69 -34.30
CA ASN A 6 19.54 3.98 -33.96
C ASN A 6 20.52 4.92 -33.24
N HIS A 7 20.22 5.27 -31.99
CA HIS A 7 21.04 6.17 -31.17
C HIS A 7 21.74 5.46 -29.99
N PHE A 8 21.30 4.27 -29.63
CA PHE A 8 21.78 3.55 -28.46
C PHE A 8 22.60 2.33 -28.87
N ASP A 9 23.73 2.11 -28.19
CA ASP A 9 24.57 0.93 -28.38
C ASP A 9 24.20 -0.24 -27.46
N ALA A 10 23.49 0.04 -26.36
CA ALA A 10 23.01 -0.96 -25.42
C ALA A 10 21.80 -0.45 -24.62
N VAL A 11 21.05 -1.38 -24.00
CA VAL A 11 19.99 -1.08 -23.04
C VAL A 11 20.32 -1.74 -21.70
N PHE A 12 20.16 -0.98 -20.61
CA PHE A 12 20.30 -1.49 -19.25
C PHE A 12 18.95 -1.40 -18.52
N ALA A 13 18.53 -2.46 -17.86
CA ALA A 13 17.27 -2.44 -17.09
C ALA A 13 17.33 -3.29 -15.82
N ILE A 14 16.73 -2.78 -14.75
CA ILE A 14 16.67 -3.44 -13.45
C ILE A 14 15.19 -3.62 -13.08
N SER A 15 14.78 -4.86 -12.82
CA SER A 15 13.43 -5.16 -12.33
C SER A 15 13.46 -5.81 -10.95
N HIS A 16 12.98 -5.07 -9.96
CA HIS A 16 12.66 -5.62 -8.64
C HIS A 16 11.32 -6.37 -8.60
N GLY A 17 10.68 -6.56 -9.74
CA GLY A 17 9.35 -7.19 -9.83
C GLY A 17 8.18 -6.26 -9.52
N VAL A 18 8.39 -4.95 -9.43
CA VAL A 18 7.28 -3.99 -9.25
C VAL A 18 6.33 -4.01 -10.45
N GLN A 19 6.89 -4.15 -11.66
CA GLN A 19 6.15 -4.27 -12.92
C GLN A 19 5.80 -5.73 -13.22
N SER A 20 4.68 -5.97 -13.91
CA SER A 20 4.36 -7.31 -14.43
C SER A 20 5.39 -7.76 -15.47
N VAL A 21 5.48 -9.07 -15.69
CA VAL A 21 6.40 -9.68 -16.66
C VAL A 21 6.19 -9.05 -18.05
N ASN A 22 4.93 -8.94 -18.49
CA ASN A 22 4.60 -8.31 -19.77
C ASN A 22 5.04 -6.83 -19.85
N ALA A 23 4.82 -6.05 -18.79
CA ALA A 23 5.18 -4.63 -18.78
C ALA A 23 6.70 -4.42 -18.86
N PHE A 24 7.47 -5.31 -18.21
CA PHE A 24 8.93 -5.25 -18.28
C PHE A 24 9.46 -5.65 -19.67
N CYS A 25 8.95 -6.73 -20.28
CA CYS A 25 9.26 -7.08 -21.68
C CYS A 25 8.96 -5.92 -22.64
N GLN A 26 7.78 -5.30 -22.50
CA GLN A 26 7.42 -4.13 -23.31
C GLN A 26 8.38 -2.96 -23.12
N THR A 27 8.90 -2.76 -21.91
CA THR A 27 9.91 -1.73 -21.62
C THR A 27 11.22 -2.01 -22.35
N LEU A 28 11.70 -3.26 -22.33
CA LEU A 28 12.91 -3.68 -23.06
C LEU A 28 12.77 -3.55 -24.58
N ALA A 29 11.55 -3.78 -25.08
CA ALA A 29 11.23 -3.72 -26.50
C ALA A 29 10.94 -2.29 -27.00
N ARG A 30 11.00 -1.25 -26.14
CA ARG A 30 10.81 0.14 -26.58
C ARG A 30 11.89 0.59 -27.56
N VAL A 31 13.14 0.19 -27.32
CA VAL A 31 14.24 0.38 -28.27
C VAL A 31 14.20 -0.78 -29.25
N ARG A 32 13.95 -0.49 -30.54
CA ARG A 32 13.80 -1.52 -31.58
C ARG A 32 15.10 -1.97 -32.21
N ALA A 33 16.18 -1.21 -32.02
CA ALA A 33 17.50 -1.58 -32.51
C ALA A 33 17.93 -2.97 -31.98
N ASP A 34 18.65 -3.71 -32.83
CA ASP A 34 19.23 -5.00 -32.48
C ASP A 34 20.54 -4.80 -31.71
N ILE A 35 20.39 -4.43 -30.45
CA ILE A 35 21.49 -4.11 -29.53
C ILE A 35 21.41 -4.95 -28.26
N PRO A 36 22.55 -5.18 -27.57
CA PRO A 36 22.56 -5.94 -26.34
C PRO A 36 21.69 -5.29 -25.25
N ARG A 37 20.96 -6.13 -24.52
CA ARG A 37 20.09 -5.76 -23.39
C ARG A 37 20.62 -6.42 -22.12
N TYR A 38 21.20 -5.63 -21.24
CA TYR A 38 21.72 -6.07 -19.95
C TYR A 38 20.65 -5.90 -18.88
N ILE A 39 20.21 -7.00 -18.27
CA ILE A 39 19.13 -6.95 -17.27
C ILE A 39 19.52 -7.60 -15.96
N TRP A 40 19.02 -7.00 -14.86
CA TRP A 40 18.95 -7.66 -13.56
C TRP A 40 17.49 -7.81 -13.15
N VAL A 41 17.13 -8.98 -12.62
CA VAL A 41 15.74 -9.33 -12.33
C VAL A 41 15.65 -10.04 -10.99
N SER A 42 14.76 -9.58 -10.11
CA SER A 42 14.46 -10.27 -8.83
C SER A 42 13.86 -11.65 -9.06
N GLY A 43 14.18 -12.61 -8.20
CA GLY A 43 13.59 -13.96 -8.26
C GLY A 43 12.08 -13.97 -8.01
N PHE A 44 11.58 -13.02 -7.23
CA PHE A 44 10.16 -12.86 -6.88
C PHE A 44 9.73 -11.39 -7.06
N SER A 45 8.42 -11.19 -7.27
CA SER A 45 7.79 -9.88 -7.31
C SER A 45 7.06 -9.56 -6.00
N PRO A 46 7.32 -8.39 -5.37
CA PRO A 46 6.57 -7.96 -4.21
C PRO A 46 5.14 -7.50 -4.55
N ASN A 47 4.84 -7.28 -5.83
CA ASN A 47 3.56 -6.78 -6.28
C ASN A 47 2.52 -7.91 -6.31
N LYS A 48 1.35 -7.66 -5.70
CA LYS A 48 0.23 -8.59 -5.64
C LYS A 48 -1.06 -7.83 -5.92
N ILE A 49 -1.92 -8.43 -6.74
CA ILE A 49 -3.24 -7.87 -7.05
C ILE A 49 -4.30 -8.53 -6.16
N GLY A 50 -5.20 -7.71 -5.60
CA GLY A 50 -6.21 -8.13 -4.63
C GLY A 50 -5.57 -8.73 -3.38
N ASN A 51 -6.02 -9.93 -2.99
CA ASN A 51 -5.44 -10.67 -1.86
C ASN A 51 -4.20 -11.51 -2.23
N GLY A 52 -3.67 -11.37 -3.45
CA GLY A 52 -2.50 -12.11 -3.93
C GLY A 52 -2.75 -13.60 -4.23
N SER A 53 -4.02 -14.02 -4.39
CA SER A 53 -4.37 -15.39 -4.74
C SER A 53 -3.94 -15.74 -6.17
N THR A 54 -3.47 -16.98 -6.36
CA THR A 54 -3.23 -17.61 -7.67
C THR A 54 -4.40 -18.52 -8.09
N ASP A 55 -5.47 -18.56 -7.30
CA ASP A 55 -6.73 -19.22 -7.63
C ASP A 55 -7.82 -18.18 -7.86
N LEU A 56 -8.56 -18.35 -8.96
CA LEU A 56 -9.59 -17.40 -9.40
C LEU A 56 -10.76 -17.32 -8.42
N ASN A 57 -11.21 -18.46 -7.89
CA ASN A 57 -12.34 -18.50 -6.98
C ASN A 57 -11.99 -17.87 -5.63
N GLN A 58 -10.79 -18.14 -5.10
CA GLN A 58 -10.29 -17.55 -3.87
C GLN A 58 -10.06 -16.04 -3.99
N LEU A 59 -9.59 -15.56 -5.16
CA LEU A 59 -9.45 -14.12 -5.40
C LEU A 59 -10.81 -13.44 -5.36
N LEU A 60 -11.76 -13.94 -6.16
CA LEU A 60 -13.11 -13.36 -6.25
C LEU A 60 -13.84 -13.46 -4.92
N ALA A 61 -13.78 -14.60 -4.23
CA ALA A 61 -14.39 -14.77 -2.92
C ALA A 61 -13.88 -13.72 -1.91
N GLY A 62 -12.57 -13.42 -1.91
CA GLY A 62 -11.98 -12.37 -1.08
C GLY A 62 -12.51 -10.97 -1.42
N GLU A 63 -12.58 -10.62 -2.70
CA GLU A 63 -13.11 -9.35 -3.17
C GLU A 63 -14.60 -9.17 -2.81
N HIS A 64 -15.40 -10.22 -3.00
CA HIS A 64 -16.82 -10.22 -2.63
C HIS A 64 -17.01 -10.12 -1.12
N PHE A 65 -16.22 -10.85 -0.34
CA PHE A 65 -16.27 -10.77 1.11
C PHE A 65 -15.98 -9.35 1.59
N LYS A 66 -14.90 -8.74 1.10
CA LYS A 66 -14.51 -7.38 1.47
C LYS A 66 -15.56 -6.34 1.07
N ALA A 67 -16.12 -6.46 -0.13
CA ALA A 67 -17.17 -5.59 -0.61
C ALA A 67 -18.43 -5.72 0.26
N LYS A 68 -18.88 -6.94 0.52
CA LYS A 68 -20.07 -7.23 1.34
C LYS A 68 -19.91 -6.74 2.78
N PHE A 69 -18.72 -6.93 3.37
CA PHE A 69 -18.40 -6.49 4.72
C PHE A 69 -18.39 -4.95 4.82
N THR A 70 -17.83 -4.28 3.82
CA THR A 70 -17.83 -2.82 3.73
C THR A 70 -19.25 -2.26 3.62
N ILE A 71 -20.06 -2.79 2.70
CA ILE A 71 -21.46 -2.37 2.50
C ILE A 71 -22.29 -2.55 3.76
N ARG A 72 -22.20 -3.72 4.41
CA ARG A 72 -22.93 -3.97 5.66
C ARG A 72 -22.54 -3.00 6.77
N THR A 73 -21.26 -2.63 6.83
CA THR A 73 -20.79 -1.61 7.77
C THR A 73 -21.48 -0.27 7.49
N LEU A 74 -21.48 0.18 6.23
CA LEU A 74 -22.10 1.45 5.84
C LEU A 74 -23.63 1.44 6.07
N GLN A 75 -24.30 0.33 5.79
CA GLN A 75 -25.74 0.17 6.07
C GLN A 75 -26.05 0.25 7.57
N SER A 76 -25.18 -0.31 8.43
CA SER A 76 -25.37 -0.29 9.88
C SER A 76 -25.30 1.10 10.51
N VAL A 77 -24.69 2.07 9.80
CA VAL A 77 -24.62 3.48 10.21
C VAL A 77 -25.67 4.36 9.51
N GLY A 78 -26.73 3.75 8.97
CA GLY A 78 -27.88 4.45 8.40
C GLY A 78 -27.66 5.01 6.99
N LEU A 79 -26.59 4.59 6.31
CA LEU A 79 -26.25 5.09 4.98
C LEU A 79 -26.90 4.21 3.90
N ARG A 80 -27.44 4.90 2.88
CA ARG A 80 -28.22 4.47 1.69
C ARG A 80 -28.22 2.97 1.39
N GLU A 81 -29.36 2.44 0.95
CA GLU A 81 -29.40 1.14 0.26
C GLU A 81 -28.47 1.18 -0.95
N ILE A 82 -27.25 0.67 -0.78
CA ILE A 82 -26.33 0.41 -1.87
C ILE A 82 -27.00 -0.72 -2.65
N PRO A 83 -27.34 -0.53 -3.95
CA PRO A 83 -28.00 -1.57 -4.71
C PRO A 83 -27.23 -2.86 -4.51
N GLU A 84 -27.91 -3.86 -3.93
CA GLU A 84 -27.33 -5.17 -3.71
C GLU A 84 -26.77 -5.58 -5.05
N PHE A 85 -25.44 -5.70 -5.13
CA PHE A 85 -24.75 -5.77 -6.40
C PHE A 85 -25.42 -6.79 -7.31
N THR A 86 -26.23 -6.29 -8.24
CA THR A 86 -27.13 -7.14 -8.99
C THR A 86 -26.24 -8.03 -9.83
N TYR A 87 -26.35 -9.32 -9.55
CA TYR A 87 -25.78 -10.37 -10.40
C TYR A 87 -26.30 -10.11 -11.81
N LEU A 88 -25.42 -10.30 -12.80
CA LEU A 88 -25.75 -10.09 -14.20
C LEU A 88 -27.04 -10.83 -14.58
N GLU A 89 -27.82 -10.23 -15.47
CA GLU A 89 -28.75 -10.98 -16.33
C GLU A 89 -27.96 -12.04 -17.12
N ASP A 90 -28.60 -13.17 -17.43
CA ASP A 90 -28.06 -14.31 -18.20
C ASP A 90 -27.20 -15.36 -17.45
N GLY A 91 -27.32 -15.47 -16.11
CA GLY A 91 -26.81 -16.64 -15.38
C GLY A 91 -25.28 -16.75 -15.26
N GLU A 92 -24.53 -15.75 -15.73
CA GLU A 92 -23.11 -15.62 -15.40
C GLU A 92 -22.92 -15.21 -13.93
N LYS A 93 -21.98 -15.88 -13.25
CA LYS A 93 -21.72 -15.64 -11.83
C LYS A 93 -21.19 -14.23 -11.53
N TYR A 94 -20.50 -13.59 -12.49
CA TYR A 94 -19.80 -12.30 -12.30
C TYR A 94 -19.73 -11.46 -13.59
N PRO A 95 -19.78 -10.10 -13.52
CA PRO A 95 -19.54 -9.18 -14.65
C PRO A 95 -18.33 -9.54 -15.52
N PRO A 96 -18.39 -9.42 -16.86
CA PRO A 96 -17.25 -9.74 -17.73
C PRO A 96 -15.98 -8.95 -17.37
N SER A 97 -16.13 -7.69 -16.97
CA SER A 97 -15.04 -6.84 -16.50
C SER A 97 -14.37 -7.39 -15.24
N LEU A 98 -15.16 -7.84 -14.25
CA LEU A 98 -14.65 -8.44 -13.02
C LEU A 98 -13.99 -9.79 -13.29
N SER A 99 -14.59 -10.61 -14.15
CA SER A 99 -14.05 -11.90 -14.59
C SER A 99 -12.70 -11.73 -15.30
N LEU A 100 -12.59 -10.79 -16.23
CA LEU A 100 -11.35 -10.52 -16.97
C LEU A 100 -10.26 -9.95 -16.05
N TRP A 101 -10.61 -8.99 -15.19
CA TRP A 101 -9.70 -8.46 -14.18
C TRP A 101 -9.15 -9.58 -13.30
N ALA A 102 -10.02 -10.47 -12.79
CA ALA A 102 -9.62 -11.52 -11.87
C ALA A 102 -8.71 -12.57 -12.55
N LYS A 103 -8.99 -12.93 -13.81
CA LYS A 103 -8.11 -13.81 -14.61
C LYS A 103 -6.71 -13.19 -14.79
N ASN A 104 -6.64 -11.89 -15.12
CA ASN A 104 -5.37 -11.18 -15.25
C ASN A 104 -4.63 -11.06 -13.92
N ALA A 105 -5.35 -10.76 -12.83
CA ALA A 105 -4.80 -10.67 -11.49
C ALA A 105 -4.17 -11.99 -11.03
N VAL A 106 -4.87 -13.11 -11.21
CA VAL A 106 -4.37 -14.45 -10.89
C VAL A 106 -3.12 -14.78 -11.70
N LYS A 107 -3.12 -14.48 -13.01
CA LYS A 107 -1.94 -14.67 -13.87
C LYS A 107 -0.73 -13.90 -13.34
N ILE A 108 -0.90 -12.61 -13.04
CA ILE A 108 0.17 -11.76 -12.51
C ILE A 108 0.65 -12.28 -11.15
N ASN A 109 -0.25 -12.68 -10.25
CA ASN A 109 0.10 -13.24 -8.94
C ASN A 109 0.88 -14.56 -9.08
N LEU A 110 0.57 -15.39 -10.08
CA LEU A 110 1.28 -16.63 -10.35
C LEU A 110 2.70 -16.35 -10.89
N GLU A 111 2.82 -15.45 -11.87
CA GLU A 111 4.10 -14.99 -12.39
C GLU A 111 4.97 -14.38 -11.27
N ALA A 112 4.36 -13.67 -10.33
CA ALA A 112 5.07 -13.01 -9.23
C ALA A 112 5.84 -13.98 -8.31
N ILE A 113 5.37 -15.23 -8.17
CA ILE A 113 6.03 -16.24 -7.32
C ILE A 113 7.40 -16.63 -7.89
N LYS A 114 7.48 -16.75 -9.22
CA LYS A 114 8.69 -17.15 -9.96
C LYS A 114 9.04 -16.12 -11.03
N TYR A 115 9.07 -14.86 -10.62
CA TYR A 115 9.10 -13.71 -11.52
C TYR A 115 10.23 -13.77 -12.54
N ARG A 116 11.46 -14.09 -12.09
CA ARG A 116 12.62 -14.24 -12.97
C ARG A 116 12.41 -15.34 -14.01
N GLU A 117 11.99 -16.53 -13.58
CA GLU A 117 11.79 -17.68 -14.48
C GLU A 117 10.70 -17.38 -15.52
N SER A 118 9.57 -16.80 -15.09
CA SER A 118 8.48 -16.40 -15.98
C SER A 118 8.94 -15.35 -17.00
N LEU A 119 9.76 -14.39 -16.58
CA LEU A 119 10.31 -13.38 -17.48
C LEU A 119 11.30 -13.96 -18.48
N MET A 120 12.25 -14.79 -18.05
CA MET A 120 13.25 -15.38 -18.95
C MET A 120 12.58 -16.23 -20.04
N ARG A 121 11.61 -17.08 -19.65
CA ARG A 121 10.84 -17.86 -20.62
C ARG A 121 10.12 -16.97 -21.63
N LYS A 122 9.49 -15.90 -21.16
CA LYS A 122 8.79 -14.96 -22.05
C LYS A 122 9.75 -14.27 -23.03
N LEU A 123 10.94 -13.88 -22.58
CA LEU A 123 11.95 -13.28 -23.46
C LEU A 123 12.45 -14.29 -24.51
N GLU A 124 12.66 -15.55 -24.13
CA GLU A 124 13.00 -16.62 -25.08
C GLU A 124 11.88 -16.83 -26.12
N ASP A 125 10.61 -16.85 -25.68
CA ASP A 125 9.43 -16.94 -26.56
C ASP A 125 9.33 -15.74 -27.52
N GLU A 126 9.78 -14.56 -27.11
CA GLU A 126 9.88 -13.35 -27.94
C GLU A 126 11.12 -13.33 -28.85
N GLY A 127 11.97 -14.36 -28.79
CA GLY A 127 13.14 -14.55 -29.67
C GLY A 127 14.48 -14.05 -29.12
N TYR A 128 14.53 -13.60 -27.86
CA TYR A 128 15.79 -13.19 -27.24
C TYR A 128 16.69 -14.39 -26.92
N LYS A 129 18.00 -14.24 -27.17
CA LYS A 129 19.02 -15.19 -26.70
C LYS A 129 19.55 -14.73 -25.35
N ILE A 130 19.31 -15.53 -24.32
CA ILE A 130 19.71 -15.19 -22.95
C ILE A 130 21.09 -15.76 -22.66
N THR A 131 22.04 -14.91 -22.30
CA THR A 131 23.38 -15.31 -21.85
C THR A 131 23.53 -14.96 -20.37
N PRO A 132 23.70 -15.94 -19.47
CA PRO A 132 23.94 -15.65 -18.06
C PRO A 132 25.32 -15.01 -17.88
N ILE A 133 25.36 -13.92 -17.12
CA ILE A 133 26.61 -13.24 -16.75
C ILE A 133 27.06 -13.79 -15.40
N ALA A 134 28.32 -14.23 -15.31
CA ALA A 134 28.90 -14.71 -14.06
C ALA A 134 28.92 -13.58 -13.01
N PRO A 135 28.70 -13.91 -11.72
CA PRO A 135 28.83 -12.92 -10.66
C PRO A 135 30.25 -12.35 -10.65
N GLY A 136 30.35 -11.02 -10.52
CA GLY A 136 31.63 -10.33 -10.41
C GLY A 136 32.35 -10.64 -9.10
N ASP A 137 33.57 -10.11 -8.98
CA ASP A 137 34.36 -10.19 -7.76
C ASP A 137 33.62 -9.55 -6.57
N LYS A 138 33.61 -10.24 -5.42
CA LYS A 138 32.87 -9.81 -4.23
C LYS A 138 33.42 -8.53 -3.62
N GLU A 139 34.74 -8.37 -3.63
CA GLU A 139 35.42 -7.21 -3.04
C GLU A 139 35.11 -5.95 -3.85
N ALA A 140 35.21 -6.04 -5.19
CA ALA A 140 34.79 -4.98 -6.10
C ALA A 140 33.29 -4.62 -5.96
N ILE A 141 32.42 -5.62 -5.79
CA ILE A 141 30.98 -5.39 -5.57
C ILE A 141 30.72 -4.65 -4.25
N GLU A 142 31.46 -4.97 -3.18
CA GLU A 142 31.27 -4.33 -1.88
C GLU A 142 31.73 -2.87 -1.89
N ALA A 143 32.91 -2.58 -2.46
CA ALA A 143 33.39 -1.21 -2.62
C ALA A 143 32.39 -0.34 -3.40
N LEU A 144 31.82 -0.88 -4.48
CA LEU A 144 30.82 -0.19 -5.30
C LEU A 144 29.51 0.09 -4.54
N LYS A 145 29.12 -0.75 -3.56
CA LYS A 145 27.90 -0.52 -2.78
C LYS A 145 27.99 0.75 -1.94
N ASP A 146 29.14 1.00 -1.33
CA ASP A 146 29.33 2.18 -0.48
C ASP A 146 29.31 3.47 -1.32
N GLU A 147 29.94 3.45 -2.49
CA GLU A 147 29.88 4.56 -3.46
C GLU A 147 28.44 4.84 -3.92
N ILE A 148 27.69 3.80 -4.34
CA ILE A 148 26.28 3.93 -4.73
C ILE A 148 25.43 4.46 -3.58
N LYS A 149 25.67 4.00 -2.35
CA LYS A 149 24.93 4.46 -1.17
C LYS A 149 25.22 5.92 -0.87
N SER A 150 26.47 6.37 -1.01
CA SER A 150 26.84 7.78 -0.85
C SER A 150 26.13 8.65 -1.89
N ALA A 151 26.25 8.30 -3.18
CA ALA A 151 25.60 9.03 -4.27
C ALA A 151 24.07 9.06 -4.12
N LYS A 152 23.46 7.95 -3.69
CA LYS A 152 22.02 7.90 -3.39
C LYS A 152 21.63 8.92 -2.31
N ASN A 153 22.38 8.96 -1.21
CA ASN A 153 22.06 9.82 -0.08
C ASN A 153 22.26 11.31 -0.43
N GLU A 154 23.30 11.62 -1.19
CA GLU A 154 23.58 12.97 -1.71
C GLU A 154 22.45 13.44 -2.63
N ASN A 155 22.14 12.66 -3.68
CA ASN A 155 21.04 12.97 -4.61
C ASN A 155 19.70 13.13 -3.88
N TYR A 156 19.42 12.28 -2.89
CA TYR A 156 18.19 12.38 -2.11
C TYR A 156 18.16 13.64 -1.24
N SER A 157 19.29 14.01 -0.62
CA SER A 157 19.43 15.24 0.15
C SER A 157 19.19 16.48 -0.72
N GLU A 158 19.84 16.55 -1.88
CA GLU A 158 19.65 17.63 -2.85
C GLU A 158 18.21 17.75 -3.32
N HIS A 159 17.58 16.62 -3.66
CA HIS A 159 16.18 16.57 -4.06
C HIS A 159 15.26 17.09 -2.93
N LYS A 160 15.50 16.70 -1.68
CA LYS A 160 14.70 17.21 -0.54
C LYS A 160 14.86 18.73 -0.38
N GLN A 161 16.07 19.26 -0.50
CA GLN A 161 16.31 20.70 -0.48
C GLN A 161 15.61 21.41 -1.65
N ALA A 162 15.64 20.83 -2.85
CA ALA A 162 14.93 21.38 -4.01
C ALA A 162 13.41 21.42 -3.80
N VAL A 163 12.82 20.41 -3.15
CA VAL A 163 11.39 20.39 -2.79
C VAL A 163 11.07 21.40 -1.69
N LEU A 164 11.93 21.53 -0.67
CA LEU A 164 11.75 22.49 0.42
C LEU A 164 11.83 23.95 -0.05
N ASN A 165 12.68 24.22 -1.04
CA ASN A 165 12.88 25.56 -1.60
C ASN A 165 11.97 25.86 -2.79
N ALA A 166 11.18 24.88 -3.26
CA ALA A 166 10.23 25.08 -4.35
C ALA A 166 9.12 26.05 -3.93
N ASP A 167 8.60 26.83 -4.89
CA ASP A 167 7.49 27.76 -4.62
C ASP A 167 6.21 27.04 -4.21
N SER A 168 5.43 27.68 -3.33
CA SER A 168 4.08 27.22 -3.00
C SER A 168 3.13 27.47 -4.17
N LEU A 169 2.26 26.49 -4.45
CA LEU A 169 1.24 26.61 -5.50
C LEU A 169 -0.12 26.97 -4.91
N SER A 170 -0.84 27.89 -5.57
CA SER A 170 -2.27 28.09 -5.33
C SER A 170 -3.09 26.85 -5.74
N ASN A 171 -4.37 26.79 -5.35
CA ASN A 171 -5.22 25.65 -5.71
C ASN A 171 -5.44 25.52 -7.23
N SER A 172 -5.66 26.63 -7.93
CA SER A 172 -5.81 26.63 -9.40
C SER A 172 -4.53 26.19 -10.12
N GLU A 173 -3.37 26.62 -9.64
CA GLU A 173 -2.09 26.21 -10.22
C GLU A 173 -1.82 24.72 -9.98
N TYR A 174 -2.10 24.23 -8.77
CA TYR A 174 -1.95 22.82 -8.42
C TYR A 174 -2.76 21.91 -9.35
N ASP A 175 -4.04 22.25 -9.60
CA ASP A 175 -4.90 21.48 -10.49
C ASP A 175 -4.40 21.54 -11.93
N SER A 176 -3.99 22.72 -12.41
CA SER A 176 -3.42 22.85 -13.76
C SER A 176 -2.15 22.02 -13.95
N PHE A 177 -1.27 21.96 -12.94
CA PHE A 177 -0.02 21.21 -13.01
C PHE A 177 -0.26 19.70 -13.01
N LYS A 178 -1.30 19.25 -12.29
CA LYS A 178 -1.70 17.84 -12.26
C LYS A 178 -2.21 17.34 -13.63
N GLU A 179 -2.77 18.23 -14.44
CA GLU A 179 -3.27 17.91 -15.78
C GLU A 179 -2.21 18.01 -16.88
N LYS A 180 -1.09 18.70 -16.64
CA LYS A 180 0.01 18.80 -17.60
C LYS A 180 0.61 17.42 -17.90
N ARG A 181 0.78 17.11 -19.19
CA ARG A 181 1.38 15.84 -19.65
C ARG A 181 2.89 15.77 -19.38
N GLU A 182 3.57 16.89 -19.46
CA GLU A 182 5.01 17.01 -19.24
C GLU A 182 5.26 18.09 -18.20
N LEU A 183 5.97 17.71 -17.15
CA LEU A 183 6.38 18.60 -16.06
C LEU A 183 7.90 18.63 -16.03
N SER A 184 8.45 19.83 -15.96
CA SER A 184 9.85 20.07 -15.64
C SER A 184 10.16 19.61 -14.21
N GLU A 185 11.45 19.47 -13.89
CA GLU A 185 11.88 19.07 -12.54
C GLU A 185 11.43 20.07 -11.46
N GLY A 186 11.54 21.38 -11.75
CA GLY A 186 11.05 22.43 -10.86
C GLY A 186 9.55 22.32 -10.60
N GLU A 187 8.74 22.14 -11.65
CA GLU A 187 7.29 21.97 -11.52
C GLU A 187 6.92 20.68 -10.75
N ARG A 188 7.69 19.60 -10.90
CA ARG A 188 7.50 18.37 -10.10
C ARG A 188 7.79 18.61 -8.63
N ASN A 189 8.83 19.37 -8.32
CA ASN A 189 9.19 19.71 -6.94
C ASN A 189 8.11 20.60 -6.30
N GLN A 190 7.62 21.61 -7.03
CA GLN A 190 6.48 22.46 -6.62
C GLN A 190 5.23 21.61 -6.38
N LEU A 191 4.89 20.70 -7.30
CA LEU A 191 3.73 19.81 -7.16
C LEU A 191 3.87 18.87 -5.95
N LYS A 192 5.08 18.33 -5.70
CA LYS A 192 5.35 17.47 -4.55
C LYS A 192 5.20 18.23 -3.22
N ARG A 193 5.81 19.42 -3.12
CA ARG A 193 5.66 20.33 -1.97
C ARG A 193 4.18 20.59 -1.68
N ALA A 194 3.48 21.11 -2.68
CA ALA A 194 2.05 21.46 -2.60
C ALA A 194 1.16 20.28 -2.21
N ARG A 195 1.47 19.05 -2.66
CA ARG A 195 0.77 17.83 -2.28
C ARG A 195 1.01 17.48 -0.81
N ILE A 196 2.25 17.52 -0.35
CA ILE A 196 2.60 17.17 1.05
C ILE A 196 1.94 18.18 2.01
N GLU A 197 2.11 19.48 1.76
CA GLU A 197 1.50 20.54 2.58
C GLU A 197 -0.02 20.37 2.70
N ARG A 198 -0.72 20.10 1.58
CA ARG A 198 -2.19 19.85 1.59
C ARG A 198 -2.59 18.53 2.25
N THR A 199 -1.74 17.51 2.18
CA THR A 199 -2.06 16.18 2.72
C THR A 199 -1.98 16.17 4.24
N TYR A 200 -0.92 16.76 4.79
CA TYR A 200 -0.65 16.73 6.23
C TYR A 200 -1.12 17.99 6.96
N GLY A 201 -1.22 19.13 6.26
CA GLY A 201 -1.69 20.39 6.84
C GLY A 201 -0.74 21.03 7.86
N ILE A 202 0.51 20.55 7.89
CA ILE A 202 1.59 21.06 8.74
C ILE A 202 2.71 21.62 7.87
N ASN A 203 3.60 22.39 8.49
CA ASN A 203 4.75 22.95 7.80
C ASN A 203 5.64 21.86 7.19
N LEU A 204 6.07 22.08 5.94
CA LEU A 204 6.94 21.15 5.25
C LEU A 204 8.33 21.12 5.89
N THR A 205 8.79 19.93 6.26
CA THR A 205 10.15 19.69 6.78
C THR A 205 10.84 18.57 6.01
N ASP A 206 12.16 18.52 6.10
CA ASP A 206 12.98 17.44 5.52
C ASP A 206 12.56 16.04 6.03
N GLU A 207 12.23 15.97 7.32
CA GLU A 207 11.72 14.75 7.96
C GLU A 207 10.35 14.36 7.40
N LEU A 208 9.45 15.32 7.18
CA LEU A 208 8.12 15.05 6.64
C LEU A 208 8.19 14.52 5.19
N ILE A 209 9.08 15.06 4.37
CA ILE A 209 9.32 14.55 3.01
C ILE A 209 9.79 13.11 3.06
N THR A 210 10.73 12.81 3.97
CA THR A 210 11.25 11.45 4.16
C THR A 210 10.14 10.49 4.59
N LYS A 211 9.32 10.88 5.57
CA LYS A 211 8.16 10.09 6.02
C LYS A 211 7.15 9.85 4.89
N ASP A 212 6.81 10.86 4.11
CA ASP A 212 5.88 10.73 2.98
C ASP A 212 6.41 9.73 1.93
N ASP A 213 7.69 9.84 1.56
CA ASP A 213 8.34 8.93 0.60
C ASP A 213 8.39 7.49 1.13
N ASP A 214 8.51 7.31 2.45
CA ASP A 214 8.46 6.03 3.15
C ASP A 214 7.03 5.53 3.44
N ASN A 215 6.03 6.06 2.72
CA ASN A 215 4.64 5.60 2.74
C ASN A 215 3.94 5.79 4.10
N TRP A 216 4.26 6.88 4.80
CA TRP A 216 3.67 7.24 6.10
C TRP A 216 2.20 7.64 5.99
N TYR A 217 1.78 8.35 4.94
CA TYR A 217 0.41 8.87 4.81
C TYR A 217 -0.68 7.77 4.95
N PRO A 218 -0.65 6.64 4.20
CA PRO A 218 -1.66 5.60 4.37
C PRO A 218 -1.71 5.01 5.78
N GLN A 219 -0.57 4.96 6.49
CA GLN A 219 -0.47 4.42 7.84
C GLN A 219 -1.15 5.34 8.86
N ILE A 220 -0.77 6.63 8.87
CA ILE A 220 -1.35 7.59 9.82
C ILE A 220 -2.82 7.88 9.51
N ARG A 221 -3.22 7.83 8.23
CA ARG A 221 -4.63 7.94 7.84
C ARG A 221 -5.46 6.81 8.42
N LEU A 222 -4.95 5.57 8.35
CA LEU A 222 -5.63 4.43 8.94
C LEU A 222 -5.69 4.55 10.47
N HIS A 223 -4.62 5.06 11.09
CA HIS A 223 -4.57 5.29 12.52
C HIS A 223 -5.57 6.37 12.98
N TYR A 224 -5.66 7.49 12.26
CA TYR A 224 -6.61 8.57 12.54
C TYR A 224 -8.05 8.06 12.61
N PHE A 225 -8.51 7.33 11.58
CA PHE A 225 -9.86 6.76 11.56
C PHE A 225 -10.06 5.59 12.53
N LEU A 226 -8.98 4.99 13.04
CA LEU A 226 -9.05 3.98 14.10
C LEU A 226 -9.29 4.62 15.47
N THR A 227 -8.83 5.85 15.67
CA THR A 227 -8.84 6.57 16.95
C THR A 227 -9.72 7.83 16.88
N VAL A 228 -9.13 9.02 16.81
CA VAL A 228 -9.79 10.31 17.01
C VAL A 228 -10.75 10.69 15.89
N GLY A 229 -10.49 10.25 14.66
CA GLY A 229 -11.29 10.55 13.48
C GLY A 229 -12.40 9.54 13.18
N ASN A 230 -12.63 8.56 14.05
CA ASN A 230 -13.53 7.43 13.75
C ASN A 230 -14.96 7.88 13.40
N GLN A 231 -15.46 8.94 14.05
CA GLN A 231 -16.79 9.49 13.80
C GLN A 231 -16.99 9.99 12.36
N PHE A 232 -15.94 10.44 11.69
CA PHE A 232 -15.97 10.96 10.32
C PHE A 232 -15.79 9.86 9.25
N LEU A 233 -15.48 8.61 9.66
CA LEU A 233 -15.19 7.52 8.74
C LEU A 233 -16.38 7.17 7.84
N GLY A 234 -17.59 7.14 8.41
CA GLY A 234 -18.81 6.78 7.70
C GLY A 234 -19.11 7.75 6.56
N ASP A 235 -19.11 9.05 6.86
CA ASP A 235 -19.36 10.11 5.88
C ASP A 235 -18.29 10.14 4.78
N ARG A 236 -17.01 9.95 5.14
CA ARG A 236 -15.92 9.85 4.17
C ARG A 236 -16.14 8.70 3.19
N ASP A 237 -16.38 7.50 3.70
CA ASP A 237 -16.54 6.31 2.86
C ASP A 237 -17.81 6.40 2.00
N LYS A 238 -18.89 7.00 2.52
CA LYS A 238 -20.10 7.30 1.75
C LYS A 238 -19.82 8.27 0.63
N LYS A 239 -19.20 9.42 0.90
CA LYS A 239 -18.84 10.41 -0.13
C LYS A 239 -18.02 9.75 -1.24
N LYS A 240 -17.04 8.91 -0.88
CA LYS A 240 -16.24 8.17 -1.87
C LYS A 240 -17.05 7.17 -2.69
N LEU A 241 -18.05 6.54 -2.08
CA LEU A 241 -18.93 5.61 -2.77
C LEU A 241 -19.90 6.35 -3.71
N ASP A 242 -20.49 7.46 -3.25
CA ASP A 242 -21.38 8.32 -4.02
C ASP A 242 -20.62 8.91 -5.23
N ASP A 243 -19.40 9.44 -5.03
CA ASP A 243 -18.52 9.90 -6.12
C ASP A 243 -18.31 8.77 -7.16
N SER A 244 -18.13 7.53 -6.70
CA SER A 244 -17.89 6.38 -7.56
C SER A 244 -19.14 5.95 -8.33
N LEU A 245 -20.32 6.08 -7.71
CA LEU A 245 -21.61 5.79 -8.33
C LEU A 245 -21.97 6.85 -9.39
N GLU A 246 -21.75 8.13 -9.08
CA GLU A 246 -22.01 9.24 -10.01
C GLU A 246 -21.13 9.14 -11.25
N ASN A 247 -19.82 8.94 -11.07
CA ASN A 247 -18.88 8.78 -12.18
C ASN A 247 -19.07 7.46 -12.96
N GLY A 248 -19.72 6.47 -12.33
CA GLY A 248 -19.94 5.13 -12.90
C GLY A 248 -21.35 4.88 -13.43
N GLU A 249 -22.17 5.92 -13.61
CA GLU A 249 -23.58 5.82 -14.04
C GLU A 249 -24.40 4.82 -13.20
N GLY A 250 -24.23 4.88 -11.88
CA GLY A 250 -24.87 3.99 -10.91
C GLY A 250 -24.21 2.61 -10.75
N LYS A 251 -23.08 2.35 -11.43
CA LYS A 251 -22.31 1.10 -11.32
C LYS A 251 -20.97 1.36 -10.64
N VAL A 252 -20.54 0.43 -9.79
CA VAL A 252 -19.25 0.50 -9.10
C VAL A 252 -18.43 -0.75 -9.37
N PHE A 253 -17.15 -0.56 -9.73
CA PHE A 253 -16.21 -1.65 -9.88
C PHE A 253 -15.68 -2.09 -8.50
N LYS A 254 -15.94 -3.34 -8.11
CA LYS A 254 -15.66 -3.83 -6.73
C LYS A 254 -14.20 -3.65 -6.29
N PRO A 255 -13.18 -3.98 -7.12
CA PRO A 255 -11.79 -3.78 -6.72
C PRO A 255 -11.45 -2.32 -6.38
N ASP A 256 -12.02 -1.37 -7.11
CA ASP A 256 -11.77 0.07 -6.89
C ASP A 256 -12.45 0.55 -5.60
N MET A 257 -13.69 0.11 -5.37
CA MET A 257 -14.39 0.34 -4.11
C MET A 257 -13.61 -0.24 -2.91
N ASN A 258 -13.20 -1.51 -3.01
CA ASN A 258 -12.45 -2.19 -1.97
C ASN A 258 -11.09 -1.51 -1.69
N ARG A 259 -10.49 -0.85 -2.68
CA ARG A 259 -9.24 -0.12 -2.51
C ARG A 259 -9.44 1.24 -1.86
N SER A 260 -10.54 1.92 -2.13
CA SER A 260 -10.81 3.31 -1.72
C SER A 260 -11.43 3.43 -0.32
N LEU A 261 -12.25 2.47 0.08
CA LEU A 261 -12.98 2.47 1.36
C LEU A 261 -12.12 1.90 2.51
N LEU A 262 -12.25 2.49 3.70
CA LEU A 262 -11.46 2.14 4.88
C LEU A 262 -12.25 1.37 5.95
N SER A 263 -13.58 1.43 5.93
CA SER A 263 -14.48 0.81 6.91
C SER A 263 -14.15 -0.66 7.20
N ALA A 264 -13.94 -1.47 6.16
CA ALA A 264 -13.58 -2.87 6.34
C ALA A 264 -12.26 -3.07 7.09
N LYS A 265 -11.25 -2.24 6.79
CA LYS A 265 -9.95 -2.31 7.48
C LYS A 265 -10.10 -1.91 8.94
N ILE A 266 -10.72 -0.76 9.22
CA ILE A 266 -10.91 -0.26 10.58
C ILE A 266 -11.68 -1.25 11.45
N ASN A 267 -12.79 -1.81 10.94
CA ASN A 267 -13.58 -2.78 11.68
C ASN A 267 -12.84 -4.07 11.95
N LEU A 268 -12.06 -4.57 10.98
CA LEU A 268 -11.22 -5.74 11.22
C LEU A 268 -10.13 -5.45 12.26
N LEU A 269 -9.49 -4.28 12.20
CA LEU A 269 -8.48 -3.88 13.20
C LEU A 269 -9.07 -3.80 14.62
N ASN A 270 -10.29 -3.26 14.75
CA ASN A 270 -11.04 -3.25 16.01
C ASN A 270 -11.36 -4.68 16.49
N LEU A 271 -11.80 -5.56 15.59
CA LEU A 271 -12.07 -6.97 15.91
C LEU A 271 -10.81 -7.72 16.37
N LEU A 272 -9.65 -7.39 15.80
CA LEU A 272 -8.35 -7.93 16.21
C LEU A 272 -7.83 -7.32 17.53
N ASN A 273 -8.56 -6.36 18.11
CA ASN A 273 -8.21 -5.65 19.33
C ASN A 273 -6.82 -5.00 19.25
N ILE A 274 -6.50 -4.32 18.12
CA ILE A 274 -5.20 -3.66 17.95
C ILE A 274 -4.94 -2.58 19.02
N LYS A 275 -6.00 -1.93 19.53
CA LYS A 275 -5.89 -0.83 20.50
C LYS A 275 -5.23 -1.24 21.81
N GLN A 276 -5.28 -2.53 22.16
CA GLN A 276 -4.63 -3.03 23.38
C GLN A 276 -3.11 -2.80 23.39
N PHE A 277 -2.49 -2.60 22.21
CA PHE A 277 -1.05 -2.40 22.04
C PHE A 277 -0.63 -0.92 22.00
N LEU A 278 -1.58 0.02 22.05
CA LEU A 278 -1.35 1.47 21.97
C LEU A 278 -1.15 2.11 23.35
N ASP A 279 -0.68 1.32 24.32
CA ASP A 279 -0.44 1.74 25.70
C ASP A 279 1.05 1.60 25.99
N SER A 280 1.74 2.74 26.12
CA SER A 280 3.17 2.79 26.37
C SER A 280 3.58 2.24 27.74
N ASP A 281 2.66 2.11 28.69
CA ASP A 281 2.98 1.60 30.03
C ASP A 281 2.82 0.08 30.12
N ARG A 282 2.13 -0.52 29.14
CA ARG A 282 1.87 -1.94 29.11
C ARG A 282 3.02 -2.73 28.50
N GLU A 283 3.43 -3.79 29.20
CA GLU A 283 4.39 -4.77 28.72
C GLU A 283 3.70 -6.04 28.18
N PHE A 284 4.33 -6.67 27.19
CA PHE A 284 3.86 -7.86 26.49
C PHE A 284 4.97 -8.89 26.37
N ILE A 285 4.60 -10.12 26.64
CA ILE A 285 5.42 -11.31 26.40
C ILE A 285 4.65 -12.23 25.44
N GLY A 286 5.37 -13.13 24.76
CA GLY A 286 4.76 -14.10 23.85
C GLY A 286 3.63 -14.93 24.49
N ASP A 287 3.76 -15.27 25.77
CA ASP A 287 2.76 -16.08 26.47
C ASP A 287 1.50 -15.28 26.84
N ASP A 288 1.63 -14.00 27.19
CA ASP A 288 0.48 -13.11 27.48
C ASP A 288 -0.47 -13.02 26.27
N LEU A 289 0.08 -13.17 25.07
CA LEU A 289 -0.66 -13.05 23.81
C LEU A 289 -1.07 -14.40 23.24
N LYS A 290 -0.77 -15.51 23.90
CA LYS A 290 -1.02 -16.86 23.39
C LYS A 290 -2.50 -17.10 23.13
N ASP A 291 -3.35 -16.86 24.13
CA ASP A 291 -4.80 -17.10 24.00
C ASP A 291 -5.45 -16.18 22.97
N TRP A 292 -5.02 -14.92 22.91
CA TRP A 292 -5.44 -13.99 21.87
C TRP A 292 -5.04 -14.51 20.49
N PHE A 293 -3.79 -14.95 20.33
CA PHE A 293 -3.24 -15.40 19.06
C PHE A 293 -3.84 -16.73 18.57
N GLU A 294 -4.11 -17.68 19.47
CA GLU A 294 -4.75 -18.96 19.11
C GLU A 294 -6.17 -18.75 18.54
N ARG A 295 -6.94 -17.79 19.09
CA ARG A 295 -8.26 -17.44 18.55
C ARG A 295 -8.19 -16.93 17.12
N LEU A 296 -7.05 -16.37 16.69
CA LEU A 296 -6.87 -15.86 15.35
C LEU A 296 -6.58 -16.93 14.30
N LYS A 297 -6.22 -18.16 14.72
CA LYS A 297 -5.83 -19.24 13.81
C LYS A 297 -7.01 -19.93 13.11
N SER A 298 -8.23 -19.47 13.33
CA SER A 298 -9.41 -19.88 12.55
C SER A 298 -9.16 -19.69 11.04
N PRO A 299 -9.35 -20.71 10.18
CA PRO A 299 -9.19 -20.57 8.73
C PRO A 299 -10.05 -19.45 8.14
N ALA A 300 -11.24 -19.25 8.69
CA ALA A 300 -12.12 -18.15 8.29
C ALA A 300 -11.48 -16.80 8.59
N LEU A 301 -10.96 -16.58 9.81
CA LEU A 301 -10.35 -15.30 10.17
C LEU A 301 -9.05 -15.05 9.40
N ILE A 302 -8.23 -16.07 9.18
CA ILE A 302 -7.01 -15.96 8.36
C ILE A 302 -7.36 -15.47 6.95
N ALA A 303 -8.40 -16.03 6.33
CA ALA A 303 -8.86 -15.62 5.01
C ALA A 303 -9.38 -14.17 5.00
N GLN A 304 -10.05 -13.73 6.08
CA GLN A 304 -10.52 -12.35 6.24
C GLN A 304 -9.34 -11.37 6.40
N ILE A 305 -8.37 -11.70 7.26
CA ILE A 305 -7.14 -10.92 7.44
C ILE A 305 -6.41 -10.74 6.11
N LYS A 306 -6.23 -11.84 5.37
CA LYS A 306 -5.59 -11.81 4.05
C LYS A 306 -6.35 -10.95 3.04
N SER A 307 -7.68 -11.05 3.00
CA SER A 307 -8.50 -10.33 2.02
C SER A 307 -8.61 -8.83 2.32
N ILE A 308 -8.66 -8.44 3.60
CA ILE A 308 -8.87 -7.05 4.01
C ILE A 308 -7.55 -6.30 4.19
N LEU A 309 -6.57 -6.89 4.91
CA LEU A 309 -5.30 -6.25 5.25
C LEU A 309 -4.16 -6.56 4.25
N GLY A 310 -4.31 -7.59 3.42
CA GLY A 310 -3.33 -7.92 2.36
C GLY A 310 -2.13 -8.76 2.82
N PHE A 311 -2.05 -9.12 4.11
CA PHE A 311 -1.07 -10.09 4.64
C PHE A 311 -1.79 -11.23 5.37
N THR A 312 -1.11 -12.36 5.59
CA THR A 312 -1.70 -13.54 6.21
C THR A 312 -1.09 -13.84 7.58
N LEU A 313 -1.84 -14.52 8.43
CA LEU A 313 -1.29 -15.24 9.57
C LEU A 313 -0.83 -16.62 9.08
N SER A 314 0.44 -16.94 9.32
CA SER A 314 1.07 -18.24 9.06
C SER A 314 1.06 -19.09 10.31
N MET A 315 0.94 -20.41 10.15
CA MET A 315 0.98 -21.36 11.27
C MET A 315 2.33 -21.34 12.03
N ARG A 316 3.38 -20.79 11.41
CA ARG A 316 4.71 -20.62 12.02
C ARG A 316 4.92 -19.25 12.67
N ASP A 317 3.96 -18.34 12.54
CA ASP A 317 4.09 -17.01 13.14
C ASP A 317 4.04 -17.08 14.67
N THR A 318 4.79 -16.20 15.31
CA THR A 318 4.67 -15.95 16.75
C THR A 318 3.65 -14.83 16.96
N ALA A 319 3.05 -14.78 18.16
CA ALA A 319 2.12 -13.71 18.50
C ALA A 319 2.77 -12.32 18.29
N ILE A 320 4.00 -12.14 18.75
CA ILE A 320 4.76 -10.89 18.58
C ILE A 320 5.03 -10.58 17.10
N SER A 321 5.43 -11.55 16.27
CA SER A 321 5.69 -11.28 14.84
C SER A 321 4.41 -10.89 14.09
N PHE A 322 3.26 -11.44 14.50
CA PHE A 322 1.97 -11.03 13.98
C PHE A 322 1.56 -9.63 14.47
N VAL A 323 1.74 -9.31 15.76
CA VAL A 323 1.48 -7.97 16.30
C VAL A 323 2.32 -6.90 15.60
N GLN A 324 3.61 -7.15 15.37
CA GLN A 324 4.47 -6.19 14.65
C GLN A 324 3.96 -5.91 13.23
N ARG A 325 3.49 -6.93 12.51
CA ARG A 325 2.87 -6.72 11.19
C ARG A 325 1.54 -5.99 11.27
N LEU A 326 0.74 -6.28 12.29
CA LEU A 326 -0.54 -5.62 12.53
C LEU A 326 -0.33 -4.13 12.82
N LEU A 327 0.58 -3.78 13.74
CA LEU A 327 0.94 -2.39 14.06
C LEU A 327 1.60 -1.68 12.87
N GLY A 328 2.36 -2.39 12.04
CA GLY A 328 2.93 -1.83 10.81
C GLY A 328 1.88 -1.30 9.83
N THR A 329 0.62 -1.76 9.89
CA THR A 329 -0.47 -1.20 9.07
C THR A 329 -0.82 0.24 9.42
N VAL A 330 -0.57 0.63 10.67
CA VAL A 330 -0.76 1.98 11.21
C VAL A 330 0.57 2.66 11.48
N GLY A 331 1.69 2.12 10.96
CA GLY A 331 3.02 2.73 11.10
C GLY A 331 3.52 2.74 12.54
N LEU A 332 3.18 1.74 13.34
CA LEU A 332 3.63 1.58 14.73
C LEU A 332 4.34 0.24 14.91
N SER A 333 5.03 0.09 16.03
CA SER A 333 5.72 -1.16 16.40
C SER A 333 5.88 -1.26 17.91
N LEU A 334 5.85 -2.48 18.45
CA LEU A 334 6.21 -2.69 19.86
C LEU A 334 7.69 -2.41 20.08
N ALA A 335 8.03 -1.73 21.17
CA ALA A 335 9.42 -1.47 21.55
C ALA A 335 10.01 -2.66 22.30
N PHE A 336 11.18 -3.14 21.88
CA PHE A 336 11.89 -4.16 22.65
C PHE A 336 12.50 -3.53 23.91
N VAL A 337 12.21 -4.10 25.08
CA VAL A 337 12.70 -3.58 26.36
C VAL A 337 13.92 -4.37 26.82
N SER A 338 13.75 -5.67 27.07
CA SER A 338 14.81 -6.51 27.61
C SER A 338 14.50 -8.00 27.49
N HIS A 339 15.46 -8.84 27.92
CA HIS A 339 15.16 -10.22 28.26
C HIS A 339 14.97 -10.33 29.77
N ARG A 340 13.81 -10.83 30.20
CA ARG A 340 13.50 -11.03 31.62
C ARG A 340 13.50 -12.51 31.95
N ARG A 341 14.13 -12.88 33.07
CA ARG A 341 14.08 -14.23 33.63
C ARG A 341 12.92 -14.31 34.62
N PHE A 342 12.06 -15.29 34.46
CA PHE A 342 10.90 -15.48 35.31
C PHE A 342 11.22 -16.45 36.47
N PRO A 343 10.40 -16.46 37.55
CA PRO A 343 10.64 -17.33 38.71
C PRO A 343 10.69 -18.83 38.39
N ASP A 344 10.07 -19.25 37.29
CA ASP A 344 10.10 -20.62 36.75
C ASP A 344 11.43 -20.97 36.03
N GLY A 345 12.38 -20.04 35.99
CA GLY A 345 13.68 -20.20 35.34
C GLY A 345 13.68 -19.93 33.84
N SER A 346 12.51 -19.70 33.22
CA SER A 346 12.36 -19.37 31.81
C SER A 346 12.88 -17.97 31.49
N ARG A 347 13.26 -17.73 30.22
CA ARG A 347 13.75 -16.44 29.75
C ARG A 347 12.90 -15.97 28.58
N HIS A 348 12.22 -14.85 28.76
CA HIS A 348 11.34 -14.28 27.74
C HIS A 348 11.82 -12.91 27.29
N ARG A 349 11.53 -12.58 26.03
CA ARG A 349 11.66 -11.22 25.50
C ARG A 349 10.45 -10.41 25.94
N VAL A 350 10.70 -9.24 26.51
CA VAL A 350 9.67 -8.30 26.94
C VAL A 350 9.60 -7.16 25.95
N TYR A 351 8.39 -6.90 25.48
CA TYR A 351 8.06 -5.80 24.59
C TYR A 351 7.16 -4.81 25.32
N ARG A 352 7.19 -3.55 24.94
CA ARG A 352 6.31 -2.49 25.45
C ARG A 352 5.37 -2.03 24.36
N GLY A 353 4.15 -1.67 24.72
CA GLY A 353 3.22 -1.04 23.80
C GLY A 353 3.79 0.26 23.23
N CYS A 354 3.28 0.66 22.07
CA CYS A 354 3.74 1.87 21.41
C CYS A 354 3.00 3.08 21.97
N ASP A 355 3.73 4.18 22.15
CA ASP A 355 3.09 5.50 22.22
C ASP A 355 2.47 5.80 20.83
N PRO A 356 1.14 5.97 20.75
CA PRO A 356 0.44 6.17 19.49
C PRO A 356 0.85 7.47 18.77
N LEU A 357 1.48 8.44 19.44
CA LEU A 357 1.81 9.76 18.90
C LEU A 357 3.33 10.03 18.77
N ALA A 358 4.17 9.02 19.01
CA ALA A 358 5.63 9.17 19.13
C ALA A 358 6.36 9.75 17.91
N ASP A 359 5.78 9.68 16.71
CA ASP A 359 6.40 10.14 15.46
C ASP A 359 5.90 11.51 14.99
N GLY A 360 5.25 12.28 15.88
CA GLY A 360 4.71 13.60 15.56
C GLY A 360 3.39 13.59 14.80
N ARG A 361 2.76 12.42 14.59
CA ARG A 361 1.44 12.34 13.93
C ARG A 361 0.31 13.06 14.68
N GLY A 362 0.52 13.40 15.96
CA GLY A 362 -0.46 14.13 16.77
C GLY A 362 -0.84 15.48 16.15
N GLU A 363 0.14 16.26 15.72
CA GLU A 363 -0.09 17.56 15.07
C GLU A 363 -0.92 17.41 13.79
N VAL A 364 -0.65 16.35 13.01
CA VAL A 364 -1.43 16.03 11.80
C VAL A 364 -2.86 15.65 12.15
N PHE A 365 -3.05 14.90 13.24
CA PHE A 365 -4.37 14.49 13.69
C PHE A 365 -5.21 15.68 14.15
N ASP A 366 -4.62 16.62 14.87
CA ASP A 366 -5.31 17.84 15.31
C ASP A 366 -5.77 18.65 14.09
N HIS A 367 -4.90 18.83 13.09
CA HIS A 367 -5.27 19.52 11.86
C HIS A 367 -6.37 18.78 11.07
N TRP A 368 -6.27 17.46 10.92
CA TRP A 368 -7.31 16.68 10.23
C TRP A 368 -8.64 16.68 10.96
N LEU A 369 -8.61 16.67 12.30
CA LEU A 369 -9.81 16.72 13.13
C LEU A 369 -10.54 18.04 12.95
N GLU A 370 -9.80 19.16 12.92
CA GLU A 370 -10.38 20.48 12.70
C GLU A 370 -11.00 20.59 11.30
N ARG A 371 -10.25 20.20 10.25
CA ARG A 371 -10.75 20.14 8.88
C ARG A 371 -12.05 19.34 8.76
N ASP A 372 -12.11 18.18 9.41
CA ASP A 372 -13.27 17.29 9.31
C ASP A 372 -14.47 17.84 10.13
N ARG A 373 -14.23 18.60 11.20
CA ARG A 373 -15.28 19.33 11.94
C ARG A 373 -15.86 20.48 11.12
N GLU A 374 -15.00 21.34 10.56
CA GLU A 374 -15.42 22.45 9.69
C GLU A 374 -16.28 21.92 8.52
N SER A 375 -15.83 20.86 7.86
CA SER A 375 -16.58 20.27 6.74
C SER A 375 -17.95 19.71 7.17
N LEU A 376 -18.10 19.26 8.42
CA LEU A 376 -19.37 18.77 8.95
C LEU A 376 -20.31 19.93 9.28
N GLU A 377 -19.79 21.01 9.87
CA GLU A 377 -20.54 22.24 10.17
C GLU A 377 -21.06 22.89 8.88
N ASP A 378 -20.20 23.06 7.87
CA ASP A 378 -20.60 23.56 6.55
C ASP A 378 -21.73 22.73 5.91
N SER A 379 -21.66 21.40 6.07
CA SER A 379 -22.68 20.49 5.53
C SER A 379 -24.02 20.62 6.27
N ILE A 380 -24.00 20.95 7.56
CA ILE A 380 -25.21 21.18 8.37
C ILE A 380 -25.82 22.54 8.01
N GLU A 381 -25.00 23.59 7.85
CA GLU A 381 -25.47 24.93 7.47
C GLU A 381 -26.10 24.96 6.08
N ILE A 382 -25.57 24.21 5.10
CA ILE A 382 -26.16 24.10 3.76
C ILE A 382 -27.51 23.33 3.77
N ALA A 383 -27.72 22.45 4.76
CA ALA A 383 -28.91 21.61 4.87
C ALA A 383 -30.04 22.21 5.72
N ALA A 384 -29.76 23.27 6.48
CA ALA A 384 -30.72 24.04 7.29
C ALA A 384 -31.36 25.17 6.47
#